data_AF-D9PF83-F1
#
_entry.id   AF-D9PF83-F1
#
_cell.length_a   1.000
_cell.length_b   1.000
_cell.length_c   1.000
_cell.angle_alpha   90.00
_cell.angle_beta   90.00
_cell.angle_gamma   90.00
#
_symmetry.space_group_name_H-M   'P 1'
#
loop_
_entity.id
_entity.type
_entity.pdbx_description
1 polymer ?
#
loop_
_entity_poly.entity_id
_entity_poly.type
_entity_poly.pdbx_seq_one_letter_code
_entity_poly.pdbx_strand_id
1 'polypeptide(L)' 'MMFGMSKEVQDSLAAAVPFPSRLGTPQDYAKLALHIFENDMLNGEVIRLDGAIRLAPR' A
#
# COMPACT_ATOMS: atom_id res chain seq x y z
N MET A 1 -2.18 -0.45 13.02
CA MET A 1 -0.93 -1.16 13.36
C MET A 1 0.31 -0.46 12.82
N MET A 2 0.42 -0.13 11.52
CA MET A 2 1.62 0.52 10.95
C MET A 2 1.93 1.93 11.52
N PHE A 3 0.90 2.77 11.70
CA PHE A 3 1.05 4.11 12.31
C PHE A 3 1.32 4.10 13.82
N GLY A 4 1.24 2.93 14.47
CA GLY A 4 1.57 2.76 15.89
C GLY A 4 3.01 2.30 16.13
N MET A 5 3.81 2.10 15.08
CA MET A 5 5.22 1.70 15.18
C MET A 5 6.12 2.91 15.48
N SER A 6 7.35 2.67 15.92
CA SER A 6 8.33 3.76 16.11
C SER A 6 8.57 4.51 14.79
N LYS A 7 8.93 5.79 14.90
CA LYS A 7 9.16 6.66 13.75
C LYS A 7 10.24 6.12 12.81
N GLU A 8 11.33 5.61 13.38
CA GLU A 8 12.44 4.99 12.65
C GLU A 8 11.99 3.80 11.79
N VAL A 9 11.07 2.97 12.32
CA VAL A 9 10.55 1.82 11.56
C VAL A 9 9.60 2.28 10.46
N GLN A 10 8.78 3.30 10.71
CA GLN A 10 7.92 3.89 9.67
C GLN A 10 8.75 4.48 8.53
N ASP A 11 9.81 5.22 8.86
CA ASP A 11 10.67 5.89 7.88
C ASP A 11 11.50 4.86 7.09
N SER A 12 12.01 3.82 7.75
CA SER A 12 12.70 2.71 7.08
C SER A 12 11.79 1.97 6.09
N LEU A 13 10.53 1.71 6.47
CA LEU A 13 9.56 1.08 5.59
C LEU A 13 9.18 1.98 4.41
N ALA A 14 9.02 3.29 4.65
CA ALA A 14 8.75 4.25 3.59
C ALA A 14 9.87 4.31 2.54
N ALA A 15 11.13 4.28 2.99
CA ALA A 15 12.30 4.29 2.12
C ALA A 15 12.44 3.02 1.27
N ALA A 16 11.90 1.90 1.74
CA ALA A 16 11.90 0.63 1.00
C ALA A 16 10.88 0.59 -0.15
N VAL A 17 9.93 1.54 -0.21
CA VAL A 17 8.93 1.61 -1.29
C VAL A 17 9.55 2.25 -2.54
N PRO A 18 9.60 1.54 -3.68
CA PRO A 18 10.16 2.08 -4.92
C PRO A 18 9.53 3.39 -5.38
N PHE A 19 8.21 3.42 -5.62
CA PHE A 19 7.51 4.65 -5.97
C PHE A 19 5.98 4.50 -5.75
N PRO A 20 5.31 5.53 -5.20
CA PRO A 20 5.89 6.72 -4.57
C PRO A 20 6.60 6.36 -3.26
N SER A 21 7.79 6.91 -3.01
CA SER A 21 8.63 6.58 -1.84
C SER A 21 8.09 7.18 -0.52
N ARG A 22 6.92 6.70 -0.11
CA ARG A 22 6.21 7.05 1.12
C ARG A 22 5.34 5.88 1.56
N LEU A 23 4.84 5.93 2.80
CA LEU A 23 3.76 5.04 3.20
C LEU A 23 2.46 5.40 2.47
N GLY A 24 1.66 4.37 2.19
CA GLY A 24 0.30 4.53 1.70
C GLY A 24 -0.58 5.27 2.72
N THR A 25 -1.51 6.07 2.22
CA THR A 25 -2.53 6.73 3.04
C THR A 25 -3.83 5.94 2.99
N PRO A 26 -4.72 6.09 3.98
CA PRO A 26 -6.07 5.52 3.91
C PRO A 26 -6.82 5.92 2.63
N GLN A 27 -6.59 7.13 2.12
CA GLN A 27 -7.20 7.65 0.90
C GLN A 27 -6.69 6.93 -0.36
N ASP A 28 -5.42 6.50 -0.40
CA ASP A 28 -4.91 5.70 -1.52
C ASP A 28 -5.65 4.36 -1.63
N TYR A 29 -5.93 3.72 -0.49
CA TYR A 29 -6.71 2.48 -0.43
C TYR A 29 -8.18 2.69 -0.81
N ALA A 30 -8.80 3.76 -0.29
CA ALA A 30 -10.19 4.08 -0.58
C ALA A 30 -10.45 4.29 -2.08
N LYS A 31 -9.50 4.91 -2.80
CA LYS A 31 -9.57 5.06 -4.26
C LYS A 31 -9.64 3.72 -4.98
N LEU A 32 -8.80 2.75 -4.59
CA LEU A 32 -8.84 1.41 -5.18
C LEU A 32 -10.17 0.72 -4.88
N ALA A 33 -10.68 0.83 -3.64
CA ALA A 33 -11.97 0.24 -3.28
C ALA A 33 -13.11 0.80 -4.16
N LEU A 34 -13.15 2.11 -4.39
CA LEU A 34 -14.13 2.72 -5.29
C LEU A 34 -14.00 2.19 -6.72
N HIS A 35 -12.78 2.13 -7.27
CA HIS A 35 -12.57 1.57 -8.62
C HIS A 35 -13.02 0.11 -8.75
N ILE A 36 -12.92 -0.68 -7.68
CA ILE A 36 -13.42 -2.07 -7.67
C ILE A 36 -14.95 -2.07 -7.74
N PHE A 37 -15.63 -1.22 -6.96
CA PHE A 37 -17.10 -1.15 -6.97
C PHE A 37 -17.68 -0.57 -8.27
N GLU A 38 -16.93 0.29 -8.95
CA GLU A 38 -17.39 0.98 -10.17
C GLU A 38 -17.12 0.19 -11.46
N ASN A 39 -16.34 -0.89 -11.41
CA ASN A 39 -15.91 -1.63 -12.60
C ASN A 39 -16.40 -3.08 -12.58
N ASP A 40 -17.48 -3.34 -13.31
CA ASP A 40 -18.14 -4.65 -13.40
C ASP A 40 -17.24 -5.81 -13.85
N MET A 41 -16.11 -5.50 -14.51
CA MET A 41 -15.17 -6.52 -15.01
C MET A 41 -14.09 -6.90 -14.00
N LEU A 42 -13.96 -6.19 -12.87
CA LEU A 42 -13.04 -6.59 -11.79
C LEU A 42 -13.68 -7.67 -10.93
N ASN A 43 -13.26 -8.92 -11.12
CA ASN A 43 -13.82 -10.06 -10.41
C ASN A 43 -12.77 -11.16 -10.18
N GLY A 44 -12.80 -11.79 -9.01
CA GLY A 44 -11.97 -12.96 -8.70
C GLY A 44 -10.46 -12.71 -8.69
N GLU A 45 -10.01 -11.46 -8.46
CA GLU A 45 -8.60 -11.06 -8.58
C GLU A 45 -8.06 -10.45 -7.27
N VAL A 46 -6.74 -10.47 -7.12
CA VAL A 46 -6.00 -9.86 -6.02
C VAL A 46 -5.12 -8.72 -6.56
N ILE A 47 -5.44 -7.50 -6.17
CA ILE A 47 -4.64 -6.31 -6.54
C ILE A 47 -3.74 -5.94 -5.36
N ARG A 48 -2.43 -5.95 -5.58
CA ARG A 48 -1.46 -5.38 -4.62
C ARG A 48 -1.41 -3.86 -4.79
N LEU A 49 -1.68 -3.14 -3.71
CA LEU A 49 -1.52 -1.69 -3.63
C LEU A 49 -0.38 -1.34 -2.67
N ASP A 50 0.85 -1.41 -3.18
CA ASP A 50 2.04 -1.47 -2.33
C ASP A 50 3.25 -0.64 -2.82
N GLY A 51 3.07 0.16 -3.88
CA GLY A 51 4.17 0.95 -4.45
C GLY A 51 5.33 0.10 -4.99
N ALA A 52 5.05 -1.16 -5.36
CA ALA A 52 6.00 -2.16 -5.84
C ALA A 52 6.99 -2.71 -4.79
N ILE A 53 6.78 -2.45 -3.50
CA ILE A 53 7.65 -2.99 -2.44
C ILE A 53 7.62 -4.53 -2.42
N ARG A 54 8.78 -5.12 -2.13
CA ARG A 54 8.91 -6.54 -1.76
C ARG A 54 9.60 -6.60 -0.40
N LEU A 55 8.92 -7.16 0.60
CA LEU A 55 9.46 -7.25 1.95
C LEU A 55 10.55 -8.34 1.97
N ALA A 56 11.77 -7.92 2.27
CA ALA A 56 12.87 -8.85 2.48
C ALA A 56 12.67 -9.66 3.78
N PRO A 57 13.20 -10.89 3.86
CA PRO A 57 13.26 -11.63 5.12
C PRO A 57 14.00 -10.80 6.18
N ARG A 58 13.59 -10.96 7.44
CA ARG A 58 14.32 -10.44 8.60
C ARG A 58 14.89 -11.58 9.40
#